data_AF-A0A820PVS8-F1
#
_entry.id   AF-A0A820PVS8-F1
#
_cell.length_a   1.000
_cell.length_b   1.000
_cell.length_c   1.000
_cell.angle_alpha   90.00
_cell.angle_beta   90.00
_cell.angle_gamma   90.00
#
_symmetry.space_group_name_H-M   'P 1'
#
loop_
_entity.id
_entity.type
_entity.pdbx_description
1 polymer ?
#
loop_
_entity_poly.entity_id
_entity_poly.type
_entity_poly.pdbx_seq_one_letter_code
_entity_poly.pdbx_strand_id
1 'polypeptide(L)'
;MTSVERILEYCSLEQEPSNQLSFKYRSPANWPSQGRIIGRTGAGKSSFIQILFRMGTLVDGHIIINNIDIVTIELDDIRRRISIIPQDPVLFTGTMRSNLDPFGLYSDAEI
;
A
#
# COMPACT_ATOMS: atom_id res chain seq x y z
N MET A 1 -3.82 -5.33 -21.28
CA MET A 1 -3.00 -4.41 -20.49
C MET A 1 -2.29 -5.22 -19.41
N THR A 2 -0.97 -5.24 -19.38
CA THR A 2 -0.17 -5.97 -18.37
C THR A 2 -0.06 -5.15 -17.08
N SER A 3 0.25 -5.80 -15.95
CA SER A 3 0.46 -5.10 -14.67
C SER A 3 1.54 -4.01 -14.75
N VAL A 4 2.50 -4.14 -15.67
CA VAL A 4 3.56 -3.16 -15.92
C VAL A 4 3.00 -1.90 -16.59
N GLU A 5 2.12 -2.06 -17.58
CA GLU A 5 1.49 -0.93 -18.28
C GLU A 5 0.62 -0.12 -17.32
N ARG A 6 -0.15 -0.79 -16.44
CA ARG A 6 -0.92 -0.11 -15.38
C ARG A 6 -0.03 0.67 -14.43
N ILE A 7 1.09 0.10 -13.96
CA ILE A 7 1.99 0.81 -13.04
C ILE A 7 2.58 2.06 -13.70
N LEU A 8 2.97 2.00 -14.98
CA LEU A 8 3.48 3.17 -15.70
C LEU A 8 2.43 4.27 -15.83
N GLU A 9 1.17 3.89 -16.08
CA GLU A 9 0.03 4.81 -16.09
C GLU A 9 -0.19 5.45 -14.71
N TYR A 10 -0.20 4.65 -13.63
CA TYR A 10 -0.33 5.17 -12.26
C TYR A 10 0.83 6.08 -11.83
N CYS A 11 2.08 5.76 -12.21
CA CYS A 11 3.23 6.62 -11.93
C CYS A 11 3.18 7.97 -12.66
N SER A 12 2.34 8.09 -13.71
CA SER A 12 2.16 9.32 -14.47
C SER A 12 1.01 10.20 -13.97
N LEU A 13 0.19 9.70 -13.04
CA LEU A 13 -0.85 10.50 -12.40
C LEU A 13 -0.22 11.50 -11.43
N GLU A 14 -0.84 12.68 -11.31
CA GLU A 14 -0.47 13.64 -10.28
C GLU A 14 -0.64 12.98 -8.91
N GLN A 15 0.44 12.96 -8.12
CA GLN A 15 0.39 12.44 -6.76
C GLN A 15 -0.52 13.35 -5.93
N GLU A 16 -1.49 12.74 -5.26
CA GLU A 16 -2.27 13.45 -4.25
C GLU A 16 -1.35 14.13 -3.23
N PRO A 17 -1.76 15.30 -2.70
CA PRO A 17 -0.96 16.02 -1.74
C PRO A 17 -0.64 15.10 -0.57
N SER A 18 0.63 15.11 -0.16
CA SER A 18 1.05 14.34 0.99
C SER A 18 0.19 14.74 2.19
N ASN A 19 -0.74 13.87 2.60
CA ASN A 19 -1.34 13.95 3.92
C ASN A 19 -0.17 14.19 4.88
N GLN A 20 -0.17 15.33 5.56
CA GLN A 20 0.97 15.80 6.33
C GLN A 20 1.25 14.82 7.46
N LEU A 21 2.07 13.81 7.18
CA LEU A 21 2.57 12.88 8.17
C LEU A 21 3.30 13.71 9.23
N SER A 22 2.93 13.49 10.50
CA SER A 22 3.63 14.14 11.61
C SER A 22 5.15 13.95 11.48
N PHE A 23 5.92 15.00 11.79
CA PHE A 23 7.39 15.06 11.62
C PHE A 23 8.14 13.84 12.17
N LYS A 24 7.57 13.13 13.15
CA LYS A 24 8.16 11.97 13.82
C LYS A 24 8.31 10.73 12.93
N TYR A 25 7.54 10.61 11.85
CA TYR A 25 7.51 9.40 11.00
C TYR A 25 7.84 9.68 9.52
N ARG A 26 8.47 10.82 9.21
CA ARG A 26 8.92 11.10 7.85
C ARG A 26 10.07 10.17 7.47
N SER A 27 9.99 9.62 6.26
CA SER A 27 11.11 8.90 5.66
C SER A 27 12.34 9.82 5.56
N PRO A 28 13.57 9.27 5.69
CA PRO A 28 14.81 10.03 5.51
C PRO A 28 14.84 10.80 4.18
N ALA A 29 15.62 11.88 4.12
CA ALA A 29 15.70 12.73 2.93
C ALA A 29 16.15 11.99 1.65
N ASN A 30 16.88 10.88 1.80
CA ASN A 30 17.36 10.03 0.71
C ASN A 30 16.50 8.76 0.51
N TRP A 31 15.31 8.69 1.11
CA TRP A 31 14.45 7.53 0.96
C TRP A 31 13.99 7.39 -0.50
N PRO A 32 14.09 6.19 -1.09
CA PRO A 32 13.63 5.99 -2.47
C PRO A 32 12.14 6.29 -2.59
N SER A 33 11.78 7.15 -3.55
CA SER A 33 10.39 7.48 -3.85
C SER A 33 9.65 6.37 -4.60
N GLN A 34 10.40 5.44 -5.20
CA GLN A 34 9.87 4.32 -5.99
C GLN A 34 10.82 3.13 -5.97
N GLY A 35 10.25 1.93 -6.08
CA GLY A 35 10.97 0.66 -6.20
C GLY A 35 10.16 -0.34 -7.01
N ARG A 36 10.83 -1.32 -7.63
CA ARG A 36 10.17 -2.34 -8.46
C ARG A 36 10.72 -3.73 -8.13
N ILE A 37 9.82 -4.70 -8.02
CA ILE A 37 10.18 -6.12 -7.83
C ILE A 37 9.93 -6.86 -9.13
N ILE A 38 11.00 -7.40 -9.74
CA ILE A 38 10.95 -8.06 -11.04
C ILE A 38 11.31 -9.54 -10.86
N GLY A 39 10.58 -10.43 -11.54
CA GLY A 39 10.83 -11.86 -11.51
C GLY A 39 9.82 -12.63 -12.34
N ARG A 40 10.15 -13.87 -12.72
CA ARG A 40 9.24 -14.76 -13.46
C ARG A 40 7.96 -15.05 -12.68
N THR A 41 6.92 -15.54 -13.36
CA THR A 41 5.72 -16.09 -12.67
C THR A 41 6.14 -17.19 -11.71
N GLY A 42 5.56 -17.21 -10.51
CA GLY A 42 5.96 -18.14 -9.44
C GLY A 42 7.16 -17.71 -8.60
N ALA A 43 7.86 -16.61 -8.93
CA ALA A 43 9.01 -16.12 -8.15
C ALA A 43 8.65 -15.50 -6.78
N GLY A 44 7.42 -15.67 -6.29
CA GLY A 44 7.01 -15.20 -4.96
C GLY A 44 6.65 -13.71 -4.85
N LYS A 45 6.54 -12.95 -5.95
CA LYS A 45 6.21 -11.50 -5.91
C LYS A 45 4.88 -11.21 -5.18
N SER A 46 3.82 -11.95 -5.50
CA SER A 46 2.52 -11.78 -4.83
C SER A 46 2.57 -12.23 -3.37
N SER A 47 3.31 -13.31 -3.07
CA SER A 47 3.52 -13.79 -1.70
C SER A 47 4.29 -12.77 -0.86
N PHE A 48 5.30 -12.10 -1.44
CA PHE A 48 6.04 -11.02 -0.78
C PHE A 48 5.11 -9.87 -0.36
N ILE A 49 4.24 -9.42 -1.28
CA ILE A 49 3.26 -8.36 -0.99
C ILE A 49 2.27 -8.81 0.10
N GLN A 50 1.81 -10.06 0.06
CA GLN A 50 0.92 -10.61 1.10
C GLN A 50 1.55 -10.64 2.49
N ILE A 51 2.84 -10.97 2.59
CA ILE A 51 3.56 -10.98 3.87
C ILE A 51 3.78 -9.54 4.35
N LEU A 52 4.10 -8.59 3.47
CA LEU A 52 4.24 -7.17 3.81
C LEU A 52 2.95 -6.60 4.42
N PHE A 53 1.78 -7.00 3.90
CA PHE A 53 0.47 -6.64 4.43
C PHE A 53 0.00 -7.48 5.62
N ARG A 54 0.83 -8.41 6.09
CA ARG A 54 0.50 -9.38 7.14
C ARG A 54 -0.83 -10.10 6.86
N MET A 55 -1.02 -10.50 5.60
CA MET A 55 -2.12 -11.39 5.17
C MET A 55 -1.73 -12.86 5.30
N GLY A 56 -0.44 -13.16 5.27
CA GLY A 56 0.12 -14.50 5.52
C GLY A 56 1.07 -14.50 6.72
N THR A 57 1.52 -15.68 7.11
CA THR A 57 2.49 -15.86 8.21
C THR A 57 3.92 -15.70 7.70
N LEU A 58 4.72 -14.90 8.40
CA LEU A 58 6.16 -14.84 8.19
C LEU A 58 6.79 -16.11 8.78
N VAL A 59 7.41 -16.94 7.95
CA VAL A 59 8.01 -18.22 8.38
C VAL A 59 9.31 -17.99 9.13
N ASP A 60 10.12 -17.03 8.67
CA ASP A 60 11.40 -16.66 9.26
C ASP A 60 11.76 -15.20 8.87
N GLY A 61 12.68 -14.60 9.62
CA GLY A 61 13.16 -13.23 9.43
C GLY A 61 12.26 -12.16 10.06
N HIS A 62 12.52 -10.91 9.68
CA HIS A 62 11.81 -9.73 10.20
C HIS A 62 11.54 -8.73 9.08
N ILE A 63 10.41 -8.03 9.17
CA ILE A 63 10.11 -6.88 8.30
C ILE A 63 10.12 -5.63 9.18
N ILE A 64 11.10 -4.77 8.93
CA ILE A 64 11.35 -3.58 9.75
C ILE A 64 11.00 -2.35 8.94
N ILE A 65 10.09 -1.52 9.45
CA ILE A 65 9.73 -0.22 8.88
C ILE A 65 10.00 0.85 9.93
N ASN A 66 10.81 1.86 9.59
CA ASN A 66 11.22 2.93 10.53
C ASN A 66 11.76 2.39 11.85
N ASN A 67 12.62 1.37 11.79
CA ASN A 67 13.25 0.70 12.94
C ASN A 67 12.28 -0.05 13.87
N ILE A 68 11.04 -0.30 13.44
CA ILE A 68 10.05 -1.07 14.17
C ILE A 68 9.72 -2.35 13.39
N ASP A 69 9.75 -3.50 14.06
CA ASP A 69 9.25 -4.74 13.47
C ASP A 69 7.72 -4.67 13.32
N ILE A 70 7.21 -4.83 12.10
CA ILE A 70 5.78 -4.71 11.83
C ILE A 70 4.94 -5.77 12.56
N VAL A 71 5.56 -6.87 13.02
CA VAL A 71 4.88 -7.93 13.78
C VAL A 71 4.47 -7.43 15.17
N THR A 72 5.20 -6.45 15.74
CA THR A 72 4.92 -5.91 17.08
C THR A 72 3.83 -4.84 17.10
N ILE A 73 3.36 -4.39 15.92
CA ILE A 73 2.31 -3.38 15.76
C ILE A 73 0.96 -4.09 15.59
N GLU A 74 -0.15 -3.47 15.99
CA GLU A 74 -1.49 -3.98 15.69
C GLU A 74 -1.76 -4.02 14.18
N LEU A 75 -2.53 -5.01 13.73
CA LEU A 75 -2.82 -5.21 12.30
C LEU A 75 -3.57 -4.04 11.68
N ASP A 76 -4.46 -3.41 12.44
CA ASP A 76 -5.27 -2.28 11.98
C ASP A 76 -4.39 -1.03 11.76
N ASP A 77 -3.46 -0.77 12.68
CA ASP A 77 -2.51 0.35 12.58
C ASP A 77 -1.55 0.22 11.40
N ILE A 78 -1.00 -0.97 11.14
CA ILE A 78 -0.10 -1.17 9.99
C ILE A 78 -0.87 -1.08 8.66
N ARG A 79 -2.10 -1.60 8.60
CA ARG A 79 -2.94 -1.58 7.38
C ARG A 79 -3.49 -0.19 7.06
N ARG A 80 -3.62 0.71 8.03
CA ARG A 80 -3.92 2.12 7.76
C ARG A 80 -2.72 2.91 7.22
N ARG A 81 -1.51 2.41 7.38
CA ARG A 81 -0.26 3.11 7.00
C ARG A 81 0.34 2.61 5.68
N ILE A 82 -0.17 1.51 5.13
CA ILE A 82 0.29 0.93 3.87
C ILE A 82 -0.93 0.63 3.01
N SER A 83 -0.95 1.14 1.78
CA SER A 83 -2.03 0.90 0.81
C SER A 83 -1.57 -0.04 -0.31
N ILE A 84 -2.48 -0.90 -0.78
CA ILE A 84 -2.25 -1.84 -1.87
C ILE A 84 -3.32 -1.67 -2.94
N ILE A 85 -2.91 -1.71 -4.20
CA ILE A 85 -3.81 -1.87 -5.33
C ILE A 85 -3.72 -3.33 -5.78
N PRO A 86 -4.79 -4.14 -5.65
CA PRO A 86 -4.78 -5.53 -6.07
C PRO A 86 -4.61 -5.65 -7.59
N GLN A 87 -4.13 -6.81 -8.05
CA GLN A 87 -3.98 -7.08 -9.49
C GLN A 87 -5.32 -7.01 -10.24
N ASP A 88 -6.38 -7.54 -9.60
CA ASP A 88 -7.75 -7.48 -10.08
C ASP A 88 -8.57 -6.60 -9.14
N PRO A 89 -9.19 -5.51 -9.63
CA PRO A 89 -9.99 -4.64 -8.79
C PRO A 89 -11.28 -5.36 -8.37
N VAL A 90 -11.67 -5.16 -7.11
CA VAL A 90 -12.94 -5.66 -6.57
C VAL A 90 -13.75 -4.45 -6.11
N LEU A 91 -14.98 -4.34 -6.61
CA LEU A 91 -15.95 -3.35 -6.20
C LEU A 91 -17.08 -4.04 -5.44
N PHE A 92 -17.53 -3.43 -4.36
CA PHE A 92 -18.70 -3.85 -3.60
C PHE A 92 -19.96 -3.20 -4.17
N THR A 93 -21.09 -3.88 -4.06
CA THR A 93 -22.40 -3.31 -4.44
C THR A 93 -22.68 -2.06 -3.61
N GLY A 94 -22.94 -0.94 -4.28
CA GLY A 94 -23.12 0.36 -3.62
C GLY A 94 -22.83 1.51 -4.58
N THR A 95 -22.55 2.68 -4.02
CA THR A 95 -22.15 3.86 -4.81
C THR A 95 -20.63 3.86 -5.01
N MET A 96 -20.16 4.69 -5.95
CA MET A 96 -18.73 5.00 -6.06
C MET A 96 -18.18 5.52 -4.73
N ARG A 97 -18.91 6.46 -4.08
CA ARG A 97 -18.55 7.02 -2.78
C ARG A 97 -18.38 5.95 -1.70
N SER A 98 -19.30 4.98 -1.59
CA SER A 98 -19.18 3.92 -0.59
C SER A 98 -18.03 2.93 -0.84
N ASN A 99 -17.54 2.83 -2.09
CA ASN A 99 -16.34 2.04 -2.41
C ASN A 99 -15.04 2.81 -2.13
N LEU A 100 -15.04 4.13 -2.28
CA LEU A 100 -13.88 5.00 -2.04
C LEU A 100 -13.70 5.35 -0.55
N ASP A 101 -14.79 5.68 0.14
CA ASP A 101 -14.80 5.99 1.57
C ASP A 101 -15.90 5.19 2.28
N PRO A 102 -15.62 3.91 2.62
CA PRO A 102 -16.58 3.04 3.27
C PRO A 102 -16.92 3.47 4.70
N PHE A 103 -16.17 4.39 5.29
CA PHE A 103 -16.35 4.84 6.68
C PHE A 103 -16.94 6.26 6.78
N GLY A 104 -17.11 6.97 5.67
CA GLY A 104 -17.66 8.33 5.65
C GLY A 104 -16.77 9.35 6.37
N LEU A 105 -15.45 9.15 6.33
CA LEU A 105 -14.47 9.99 7.01
C LEU A 105 -14.11 11.26 6.24
N TYR A 106 -14.41 11.32 4.94
CA TYR A 106 -13.94 12.39 4.06
C TYR A 106 -15.10 13.11 3.35
N SER A 107 -14.97 14.43 3.22
CA SER A 107 -15.90 15.26 2.47
C SER A 107 -15.81 15.03 0.95
N ASP A 108 -16.75 15.59 0.19
CA ASP A 108 -16.74 15.54 -1.28
C ASP A 108 -15.54 16.23 -1.92
N ALA A 109 -14.87 17.14 -1.22
CA ALA A 109 -13.68 17.81 -1.73
C ALA A 109 -12.37 17.05 -1.39
N GLU A 110 -12.42 16.06 -0.50
CA GLU A 110 -11.28 15.28 -0.02
C GLU A 110 -11.20 13.89 -0.69
N ILE A 111 -12.19 13.54 -1.51
CA ILE A 111 -12.26 12.31 -2.33
C ILE A 111 -12.23 12.70 -3.81
#